data_AF-A0A926CBA9-F1
#
_entry.id   AF-A0A926CBA9-F1
#
_cell.length_a   1.000
_cell.length_b   1.000
_cell.length_c   1.000
_cell.angle_alpha   90.00
_cell.angle_beta   90.00
_cell.angle_gamma   90.00
#
_symmetry.space_group_name_H-M   'P 1'
#
loop_
_entity.id
_entity.type
_entity.pdbx_description
1 polymer ?
#
loop_
_entity_poly.entity_id
_entity_poly.type
_entity_poly.pdbx_seq_one_letter_code
_entity_poly.pdbx_strand_id
1 'polypeptide(L)'
;MAVQVWIGEKPEHSNERRAIVALANGLERLDGLYLILANFSVGGRAIDLVIIKQDAIFIIELKQVDGKVFGDVNGPWFVESTNGLRKRLNPGRKNPYNQVISYYYSLINFLNEKRGEFLSANKSSAVDFRTCKRVVVIAPTIQEGSQVEIDWKVEMKGL
;
A
#
# COMPACT_ATOMS: atom_id res chain seq x y z
N MET A 1 -11.30 20.97 2.78
CA MET A 1 -10.44 20.14 1.89
C MET A 1 -11.14 18.84 1.60
N ALA A 2 -10.78 18.13 0.51
CA ALA A 2 -11.51 16.94 0.08
C ALA A 2 -10.61 15.71 0.17
N VAL A 3 -10.80 14.89 1.20
CA VAL A 3 -10.39 13.49 1.19
C VAL A 3 -11.61 12.68 0.78
N GLN A 4 -11.48 11.86 -0.26
CA GLN A 4 -12.53 10.94 -0.68
C GLN A 4 -12.05 9.51 -0.46
N VAL A 5 -12.84 8.72 0.25
CA VAL A 5 -12.54 7.32 0.53
C VAL A 5 -13.52 6.44 -0.23
N TRP A 6 -12.98 5.58 -1.08
CA TRP A 6 -13.71 4.58 -1.85
C TRP A 6 -13.29 3.20 -1.38
N ILE A 7 -14.26 2.37 -1.01
CA ILE A 7 -14.02 1.03 -0.46
C ILE A 7 -14.65 0.02 -1.43
N GLY A 8 -13.84 -0.87 -2.00
CA GLY A 8 -14.33 -1.91 -2.92
C GLY A 8 -15.09 -3.01 -2.16
N GLU A 9 -14.39 -3.67 -1.25
CA GLU A 9 -14.91 -4.71 -0.36
C GLU A 9 -14.85 -4.22 1.08
N LYS A 10 -15.91 -4.52 1.85
CA LYS A 10 -16.01 -4.07 3.23
C LYS A 10 -14.83 -4.64 4.05
N PRO A 11 -14.05 -3.81 4.77
CA PRO A 11 -12.98 -4.28 5.63
C PRO A 11 -13.49 -5.35 6.61
N GLU A 12 -12.90 -6.54 6.55
CA GLU A 12 -13.28 -7.65 7.44
C GLU A 12 -12.74 -7.45 8.86
N HIS A 13 -11.66 -6.66 8.99
CA HIS A 13 -10.96 -6.45 10.26
C HIS A 13 -11.06 -4.99 10.73
N SER A 14 -11.45 -4.80 11.99
CA SER A 14 -11.55 -3.46 12.63
C SER A 14 -10.24 -2.67 12.58
N ASN A 15 -9.13 -3.40 12.58
CA ASN A 15 -7.75 -2.96 12.41
C ASN A 15 -7.51 -2.17 11.11
N GLU A 16 -7.91 -2.73 9.99
CA GLU A 16 -7.76 -2.13 8.66
C GLU A 16 -8.59 -0.85 8.56
N ARG A 17 -9.84 -0.88 9.05
CA ARG A 17 -10.69 0.31 9.12
C ARG A 17 -10.04 1.44 9.92
N ARG A 18 -9.42 1.12 11.07
CA ARG A 18 -8.74 2.13 11.90
C ARG A 18 -7.57 2.78 11.16
N ALA A 19 -6.77 2.00 10.45
CA ALA A 19 -5.65 2.52 9.68
C ALA A 19 -6.10 3.42 8.53
N ILE A 20 -7.16 3.03 7.79
CA ILE A 20 -7.74 3.86 6.73
C ILE A 20 -8.26 5.19 7.29
N VAL A 21 -8.97 5.17 8.43
CA VAL A 21 -9.45 6.39 9.09
C VAL A 21 -8.30 7.27 9.56
N ALA A 22 -7.25 6.69 10.15
CA ALA A 22 -6.06 7.43 10.58
C ALA A 22 -5.37 8.12 9.41
N LEU A 23 -5.22 7.43 8.27
CA LEU A 23 -4.70 7.99 7.02
C LEU A 23 -5.58 9.13 6.49
N ALA A 24 -6.90 8.92 6.42
CA ALA A 24 -7.82 9.93 5.93
C ALA A 24 -7.75 11.21 6.79
N ASN A 25 -7.77 11.07 8.11
CA ASN A 25 -7.60 12.19 9.06
C ASN A 25 -6.24 12.86 8.91
N GLY A 26 -5.19 12.10 8.59
CA GLY A 26 -3.85 12.60 8.30
C GLY A 26 -3.83 13.49 7.06
N LEU A 27 -4.39 12.99 5.96
CA LEU A 27 -4.46 13.70 4.68
C LEU A 27 -5.43 14.89 4.71
N GLU A 28 -6.48 14.85 5.52
CA GLU A 28 -7.43 15.96 5.66
C GLU A 28 -6.77 17.22 6.24
N ARG A 29 -5.64 17.08 6.94
CA ARG A 29 -4.84 18.21 7.44
C ARG A 29 -3.92 18.82 6.39
N LEU A 30 -3.83 18.23 5.19
CA LEU A 30 -2.96 18.67 4.11
C LEU A 30 -3.77 19.31 2.99
N ASP A 31 -3.21 20.35 2.38
CA ASP A 31 -3.85 21.02 1.25
C ASP A 31 -3.84 20.13 0.01
N GLY A 32 -5.02 19.98 -0.62
CA GLY A 32 -5.19 19.26 -1.86
C GLY A 32 -6.39 18.31 -1.88
N LEU A 33 -6.54 17.63 -3.02
CA LEU A 33 -7.46 16.52 -3.19
C LEU A 33 -6.70 15.21 -3.03
N TYR A 34 -7.19 14.36 -2.13
CA TYR A 34 -6.66 13.02 -1.91
C TYR A 34 -7.77 11.99 -2.12
N LEU A 35 -7.54 11.04 -3.01
CA LEU A 35 -8.41 9.89 -3.20
C LEU A 35 -7.77 8.68 -2.55
N ILE A 36 -8.51 8.04 -1.65
CA ILE A 36 -8.14 6.76 -1.05
C ILE A 36 -9.02 5.69 -1.67
N LEU A 37 -8.41 4.70 -2.31
CA LEU A 37 -9.08 3.48 -2.78
C LEU A 37 -8.62 2.34 -1.87
N ALA A 38 -9.53 1.74 -1.13
CA ALA A 38 -9.22 0.65 -0.19
C ALA A 38 -9.94 -0.64 -0.59
N ASN A 39 -9.29 -1.78 -0.33
CA ASN A 39 -9.85 -3.13 -0.45
C ASN A 39 -10.55 -3.37 -1.78
N PHE A 40 -9.89 -3.08 -2.89
CA PHE A 40 -10.49 -3.24 -4.21
C PHE A 40 -9.69 -4.25 -5.03
N SER A 41 -10.36 -4.85 -6.00
CA SER A 41 -9.75 -5.85 -6.87
C SER A 41 -9.45 -5.27 -8.26
N VAL A 42 -8.25 -5.51 -8.77
CA VAL A 42 -7.84 -5.14 -10.14
C VAL A 42 -6.94 -6.21 -10.73
N GLY A 43 -7.21 -6.62 -11.98
CA GLY A 43 -6.41 -7.65 -12.67
C GLY A 43 -6.33 -8.97 -11.87
N GLY A 44 -7.42 -9.37 -11.20
CA GLY A 44 -7.48 -10.58 -10.38
C GLY A 44 -6.69 -10.52 -9.07
N ARG A 45 -6.28 -9.32 -8.61
CA ARG A 45 -5.61 -9.11 -7.32
C ARG A 45 -6.39 -8.14 -6.46
N ALA A 46 -6.63 -8.53 -5.21
CA ALA A 46 -7.05 -7.61 -4.16
C ALA A 46 -5.86 -6.71 -3.78
N ILE A 47 -6.10 -5.40 -3.74
CA ILE A 47 -5.15 -4.38 -3.31
C ILE A 47 -5.70 -3.75 -2.03
N ASP A 48 -4.86 -3.70 -1.01
CA ASP A 48 -5.23 -3.15 0.30
C ASP A 48 -5.54 -1.65 0.17
N LEU A 49 -4.63 -0.88 -0.42
CA LEU A 49 -4.75 0.58 -0.43
C LEU A 49 -4.02 1.23 -1.61
N VAL A 50 -4.67 2.21 -2.24
CA VAL A 50 -4.06 3.16 -3.18
C VAL A 50 -4.44 4.57 -2.78
N ILE A 51 -3.45 5.46 -2.77
CA ILE A 51 -3.65 6.90 -2.57
C ILE A 51 -3.30 7.62 -3.85
N ILE A 52 -4.21 8.46 -4.35
CA ILE A 52 -4.00 9.31 -5.51
C ILE A 52 -4.04 10.76 -5.07
N LYS A 53 -3.00 11.51 -5.41
CA LYS A 53 -2.95 12.97 -5.32
C LYS A 53 -2.56 13.56 -6.68
N GLN A 54 -2.57 14.88 -6.78
CA GLN A 54 -2.37 15.62 -8.03
C GLN A 54 -1.16 15.16 -8.87
N ASP A 55 -0.05 14.85 -8.21
CA ASP A 55 1.27 14.60 -8.82
C ASP A 55 1.85 13.23 -8.44
N ALA A 56 1.11 12.37 -7.72
CA ALA A 56 1.60 11.03 -7.38
C ALA A 56 0.47 10.03 -7.10
N ILE A 57 0.78 8.76 -7.38
CA ILE A 57 -0.01 7.59 -6.97
C ILE A 57 0.86 6.73 -6.05
N PHE A 58 0.34 6.35 -4.89
CA PHE A 58 0.96 5.44 -3.94
C PHE A 58 0.17 4.16 -3.89
N ILE A 59 0.84 3.03 -4.12
CA ILE A 59 0.29 1.68 -4.01
C ILE A 59 0.85 1.08 -2.73
N ILE A 60 -0.04 0.71 -1.83
CA ILE A 60 0.31 0.43 -0.44
C ILE A 60 -0.11 -1.00 -0.09
N GLU A 61 0.84 -1.79 0.42
CA GLU A 61 0.54 -2.96 1.24
C GLU A 61 0.50 -2.50 2.69
N LEU A 62 -0.63 -2.68 3.36
CA LEU A 62 -0.82 -2.24 4.73
C LEU A 62 -0.68 -3.43 5.68
N LYS A 63 0.26 -3.35 6.62
CA LYS A 63 0.46 -4.38 7.63
C LYS A 63 0.28 -3.82 9.02
N GLN A 64 -0.74 -4.32 9.70
CA GLN A 64 -0.82 -4.15 11.13
C GLN A 64 0.04 -5.22 11.82
N VAL A 65 1.01 -4.76 12.59
CA VAL A 65 1.91 -5.63 13.35
C VAL A 65 2.03 -5.10 14.77
N ASP A 66 2.20 -6.00 15.72
CA ASP A 66 2.51 -5.68 17.11
C ASP A 66 3.85 -6.32 17.47
N GLY A 67 4.93 -5.61 17.15
CA GLY A 67 6.30 -6.09 17.33
C GLY A 67 7.28 -5.52 16.32
N LYS A 68 8.54 -5.90 16.47
CA LYS A 68 9.63 -5.58 15.54
C LYS A 68 9.50 -6.42 14.28
N VAL A 69 9.72 -5.80 13.12
CA VAL A 69 9.61 -6.49 11.83
C VAL A 69 11.01 -6.83 11.31
N PHE A 70 11.17 -8.07 10.83
CA PHE A 70 12.41 -8.58 10.27
C PHE A 70 12.19 -9.23 8.91
N GLY A 71 13.06 -8.99 7.94
CA GLY A 71 13.00 -9.67 6.65
C GLY A 71 13.83 -9.01 5.57
N ASP A 72 13.65 -9.47 4.34
CA ASP A 72 14.32 -8.93 3.16
C ASP A 72 13.42 -9.05 1.92
N VAL A 73 13.94 -8.65 0.76
CA VAL A 73 13.20 -8.66 -0.52
C VAL A 73 12.80 -10.08 -0.98
N ASN A 74 13.62 -11.10 -0.70
CA ASN A 74 13.47 -12.47 -1.19
C ASN A 74 12.90 -13.43 -0.12
N GLY A 75 13.21 -13.16 1.15
CA GLY A 75 12.90 -14.02 2.29
C GLY A 75 11.54 -13.75 2.94
N PRO A 76 11.05 -14.69 3.76
CA PRO A 76 9.87 -14.45 4.57
C PRO A 76 10.10 -13.31 5.56
N TRP A 77 9.07 -12.53 5.82
CA TRP A 77 9.10 -11.54 6.89
C TRP A 77 8.62 -12.17 8.20
N PHE A 78 9.08 -11.63 9.32
CA PHE A 78 8.73 -12.05 10.66
C PHE A 78 8.38 -10.85 11.53
N VAL A 79 7.54 -11.09 12.53
CA VAL A 79 7.26 -10.16 13.61
C VAL A 79 7.74 -10.81 14.91
N GLU A 80 8.53 -10.08 15.68
CA GLU A 80 8.93 -10.45 17.04
C GLU A 80 8.16 -9.57 18.03
N SER A 81 7.29 -10.19 18.83
CA SER A 81 6.52 -9.48 19.85
C SER A 81 7.38 -9.17 21.08
N THR A 82 6.87 -8.31 21.97
CA THR A 82 7.58 -7.86 23.19
C THR A 82 8.01 -8.99 24.13
N ASN A 83 7.35 -10.15 24.06
CA ASN A 83 7.72 -11.36 24.81
C ASN A 83 8.78 -12.24 24.11
N GLY A 84 9.39 -11.77 23.02
CA GLY A 84 10.41 -12.48 22.24
C GLY A 84 9.87 -13.55 21.30
N LEU A 85 8.55 -13.74 21.21
CA LEU A 85 7.95 -14.71 20.30
C LEU A 85 8.04 -14.21 18.86
N ARG A 86 8.71 -14.98 18.01
CA ARG A 86 8.84 -14.69 16.58
C ARG A 86 7.82 -15.49 15.77
N LYS A 87 7.01 -14.80 14.97
CA LYS A 87 6.04 -15.40 14.04
C LYS A 87 6.29 -14.92 12.63
N ARG A 88 6.07 -15.80 11.65
CA ARG A 88 6.12 -15.42 10.24
C ARG A 88 4.96 -14.47 9.92
N LEU A 89 5.28 -13.34 9.30
CA LEU A 89 4.30 -12.43 8.73
C LEU A 89 3.77 -13.03 7.42
N ASN A 90 2.45 -13.03 7.24
CA ASN A 90 1.76 -13.68 6.12
C ASN A 90 2.14 -15.17 5.91
N PRO A 91 1.87 -16.08 6.86
CA PRO A 91 2.10 -17.52 6.66
C PRO A 91 1.40 -18.03 5.39
N GLY A 92 2.12 -18.79 4.56
CA GLY A 92 1.58 -19.37 3.31
C GLY A 92 1.40 -18.38 2.15
N ARG A 93 1.79 -17.11 2.31
CA ARG A 93 1.70 -16.08 1.28
C ARG A 93 3.07 -15.42 1.01
N LYS A 94 3.12 -14.58 -0.02
CA LYS A 94 4.27 -13.73 -0.34
C LYS A 94 4.55 -12.77 0.83
N ASN A 95 5.81 -12.36 0.98
CA ASN A 95 6.16 -11.29 1.92
C ASN A 95 5.51 -9.95 1.48
N PRO A 96 5.34 -8.98 2.38
CA PRO A 96 4.72 -7.68 2.07
C PRO A 96 5.37 -6.95 0.88
N TYR A 97 6.71 -7.02 0.75
CA TYR A 97 7.43 -6.45 -0.38
C TYR A 97 6.94 -7.03 -1.72
N ASN A 98 6.88 -8.35 -1.84
CA ASN A 98 6.45 -9.03 -3.06
C ASN A 98 4.94 -8.91 -3.31
N GLN A 99 4.14 -8.65 -2.28
CA GLN A 99 2.74 -8.31 -2.46
C GLN A 99 2.57 -6.93 -3.10
N VAL A 100 3.22 -5.88 -2.57
CA VAL A 100 3.10 -4.53 -3.16
C VAL A 100 3.68 -4.47 -4.58
N ILE A 101 4.72 -5.25 -4.88
CA ILE A 101 5.21 -5.42 -6.25
C ILE A 101 4.13 -6.04 -7.14
N SER A 102 3.42 -7.07 -6.65
CA SER A 102 2.30 -7.67 -7.38
C SER A 102 1.15 -6.69 -7.59
N TYR A 103 0.82 -5.87 -6.58
CA TYR A 103 -0.23 -4.84 -6.67
C TYR A 103 0.11 -3.82 -7.74
N TYR A 104 1.37 -3.37 -7.76
CA TYR A 104 1.87 -2.46 -8.76
C TYR A 104 1.70 -3.00 -10.18
N TYR A 105 2.16 -4.22 -10.47
CA TYR A 105 2.03 -4.77 -11.82
C TYR A 105 0.58 -4.96 -12.24
N SER A 106 -0.29 -5.44 -11.35
CA SER A 106 -1.73 -5.58 -11.64
C SER A 106 -2.38 -4.23 -11.94
N LEU A 107 -2.10 -3.20 -11.13
CA LEU A 107 -2.69 -1.88 -11.31
C LEU A 107 -2.17 -1.17 -12.56
N ILE A 108 -0.84 -1.12 -12.79
CA ILE A 108 -0.31 -0.41 -13.96
C ILE A 108 -0.74 -1.06 -15.27
N ASN A 109 -0.85 -2.39 -15.31
CA ASN A 109 -1.26 -3.08 -16.53
C ASN A 109 -2.70 -2.71 -16.86
N PHE A 110 -3.58 -2.75 -15.85
CA PHE A 110 -4.96 -2.30 -15.99
C PHE A 110 -5.05 -0.82 -16.40
N LEU A 111 -4.31 0.08 -15.73
CA LEU A 111 -4.34 1.51 -16.06
C LEU A 111 -3.83 1.78 -17.49
N ASN A 112 -2.79 1.08 -17.94
CA ASN A 112 -2.27 1.21 -19.30
C ASN A 112 -3.22 0.64 -20.35
N GLU A 113 -3.86 -0.49 -20.09
CA GLU A 113 -4.86 -1.08 -20.98
C GLU A 113 -6.09 -0.17 -21.12
N LYS A 114 -6.53 0.41 -20.00
CA LYS A 114 -7.77 1.22 -19.90
C LYS A 114 -7.57 2.72 -20.10
N ARG A 115 -6.34 3.17 -20.32
CA ARG A 115 -6.01 4.61 -20.35
C ARG A 115 -6.83 5.44 -21.32
N GLY A 116 -7.23 4.87 -22.47
CA GLY A 116 -8.06 5.57 -23.45
C GLY A 116 -9.50 5.83 -22.99
N GLU A 117 -9.97 5.12 -21.95
CA GLU A 117 -11.32 5.26 -21.41
C GLU A 117 -11.44 6.46 -20.45
N PHE A 118 -10.34 6.90 -19.83
CA PHE A 118 -10.35 7.94 -18.79
C PHE A 118 -9.34 9.07 -19.00
N LEU A 119 -8.41 8.95 -19.94
CA LEU A 119 -7.51 10.03 -20.34
C LEU A 119 -7.88 10.54 -21.73
N SER A 120 -7.75 11.86 -21.92
CA SER A 120 -7.77 12.44 -23.27
C SER A 120 -6.59 11.91 -24.10
N ALA A 121 -6.72 11.93 -25.43
CA ALA A 121 -5.68 11.45 -26.34
C ALA A 121 -4.28 12.02 -26.01
N ASN A 122 -4.19 13.33 -25.74
CA ASN A 122 -2.93 13.99 -25.38
C ASN A 122 -2.36 13.51 -24.03
N LYS A 123 -3.20 13.25 -23.02
CA LYS A 123 -2.74 12.73 -21.72
C LYS A 123 -2.37 11.26 -21.80
N SER A 124 -3.07 10.49 -22.65
CA SER A 124 -2.83 9.07 -22.84
C SER A 124 -1.40 8.78 -23.31
N SER A 125 -0.82 9.61 -24.18
CA SER A 125 0.57 9.46 -24.61
C SER A 125 1.61 9.96 -23.61
N ALA A 126 1.25 10.92 -22.74
CA ALA A 126 2.20 11.59 -21.84
C ALA A 126 2.30 10.98 -20.44
N VAL A 127 1.23 10.35 -19.93
CA VAL A 127 1.22 9.82 -18.56
C VAL A 127 2.09 8.56 -18.48
N ASP A 128 3.00 8.51 -17.50
CA ASP A 128 3.79 7.32 -17.21
C ASP A 128 3.41 6.73 -15.84
N PHE A 129 2.59 5.68 -15.84
CA PHE A 129 2.19 4.97 -14.63
C PHE A 129 3.33 4.20 -13.95
N ARG A 130 4.53 4.10 -14.57
CA ARG A 130 5.69 3.48 -13.91
C ARG A 130 6.24 4.33 -12.75
N THR A 131 5.84 5.60 -12.70
CA THR A 131 6.17 6.54 -11.62
C THR A 131 5.42 6.29 -10.32
N CYS A 132 4.38 5.43 -10.33
CA CYS A 132 3.65 5.03 -9.13
C CYS A 132 4.61 4.52 -8.04
N LYS A 133 4.45 5.06 -6.83
CA LYS A 133 5.22 4.69 -5.65
C LYS A 133 4.67 3.40 -5.06
N ARG A 134 5.56 2.55 -4.55
CA ARG A 134 5.23 1.27 -3.93
C ARG A 134 5.69 1.35 -2.49
N VAL A 135 4.78 1.16 -1.55
CA VAL A 135 5.07 1.37 -0.14
C VAL A 135 4.53 0.21 0.68
N VAL A 136 5.34 -0.34 1.57
CA VAL A 136 4.85 -1.17 2.67
C VAL A 136 4.66 -0.25 3.86
N VAL A 137 3.42 -0.14 4.35
CA VAL A 137 3.10 0.66 5.54
C VAL A 137 2.89 -0.26 6.73
N ILE A 138 3.67 -0.03 7.78
CA ILE A 138 3.55 -0.75 9.06
C ILE A 138 2.74 0.11 10.04
N ALA A 139 1.57 -0.40 10.42
CA ALA A 139 0.68 0.21 11.39
C ALA A 139 0.81 -0.47 12.78
N PRO A 140 0.76 0.31 13.87
CA PRO A 140 0.64 1.77 13.91
C PRO A 140 1.96 2.51 13.63
N THR A 141 3.10 1.87 13.88
CA THR A 141 4.43 2.44 13.62
C THR A 141 5.44 1.32 13.43
N ILE A 142 6.60 1.64 12.85
CA ILE A 142 7.75 0.72 12.82
C ILE A 142 8.42 0.78 14.19
N GLN A 143 8.42 -0.32 14.93
CA GLN A 143 9.10 -0.39 16.22
C GLN A 143 10.63 -0.30 16.06
N GLU A 144 11.28 0.40 16.99
CA GLU A 144 12.73 0.50 17.05
C GLU A 144 13.39 -0.89 17.09
N GLY A 145 14.48 -1.05 16.34
CA GLY A 145 15.17 -2.33 16.19
C GLY A 145 14.54 -3.27 15.15
N SER A 146 13.50 -2.86 14.43
CA SER A 146 13.07 -3.55 13.21
C SER A 146 14.18 -3.50 12.16
N GLN A 147 14.40 -4.61 11.44
CA GLN A 147 15.45 -4.74 10.43
C GLN A 147 14.88 -5.38 9.17
N VAL A 148 14.55 -4.56 8.18
CA VAL A 148 14.06 -5.04 6.89
C VAL A 148 14.96 -4.50 5.79
N GLU A 149 15.59 -5.39 5.04
CA GLU A 149 16.41 -5.02 3.89
C GLU A 149 15.53 -4.91 2.63
N ILE A 150 15.38 -3.69 2.12
CA ILE A 150 14.60 -3.37 0.91
C ILE A 150 15.48 -2.72 -0.15
N ASP A 151 15.12 -2.89 -1.42
CA ASP A 151 15.76 -2.20 -2.55
C ASP A 151 15.02 -0.89 -2.92
N TRP A 152 15.53 -0.17 -3.91
CA TRP A 152 14.99 1.11 -4.36
C TRP A 152 13.56 1.05 -4.94
N LYS A 153 13.00 -0.14 -5.20
CA LYS A 153 11.69 -0.28 -5.85
C LYS A 153 10.51 -0.05 -4.91
N VAL A 154 10.72 -0.28 -3.61
CA VAL A 154 9.69 -0.24 -2.58
C VAL A 154 10.22 0.53 -1.38
N GLU A 155 9.41 1.44 -0.85
CA GLU A 155 9.69 2.11 0.41
C GLU A 155 8.98 1.41 1.57
N MET A 156 9.54 1.51 2.77
CA MET A 156 8.88 1.06 4.01
C MET A 156 8.67 2.27 4.92
N LYS A 157 7.45 2.44 5.45
CA LYS A 157 7.06 3.57 6.30
C LYS A 157 6.21 3.11 7.48
N GLY A 158 6.25 3.85 8.58
CA GLY A 158 5.20 3.81 9.60
C GLY A 158 3.94 4.52 9.09
N LEU A 159 2.80 4.28 9.76
CA LEU A 159 1.54 4.95 9.46
C LEU A 159 1.56 6.44 9.88
#